data_AF-A0A1K1T008-F1
#
_entry.id   AF-A0A1K1T008-F1
#
_cell.length_a   1.000
_cell.length_b   1.000
_cell.length_c   1.000
_cell.angle_alpha   90.00
_cell.angle_beta   90.00
_cell.angle_gamma   90.00
#
_symmetry.space_group_name_H-M   'P 1'
#
loop_
_entity.id
_entity.type
_entity.pdbx_description
1 polymer ?
#
loop_
_entity_poly.entity_id
_entity_poly.type
_entity_poly.pdbx_seq_one_letter_code
_entity_poly.pdbx_strand_id
1 'polypeptide(L)'
;MTNYVFEWVENLINNELNPVTLQKFPLPEEDATQLIEKTRLEKIRIQQYLLDQFFEHPEQQKTKSLIRTYHDELVILFDRVYLIKMHDLSERAGVSELQHHVLNMLRELTEWFEFRYKQYLTPDQRVPMAGLLMIREEIMQQRLPIVEMLRATGNSDMAIDVVTDALDAFVYKIGNLEVITLHEADYHKELVKDILRSQGRDNVNSECPPLHELLVYWNLNTKKCITYFTKGLEAAIAGYPTYDEKLDFLHVERKHIASMVELPSFIYDPRFPSIKNYFLDYLENEIKYMDHKRAGFIPARQEEIIQEEPDPGDRPAPSQKAVVALSVDQIGILLRGLKKVGFFIGISMNAVYRFIIPAISTQERSDISIDSVKSKAYAAEHRDIEVVITFLTNLIKSIREIYDN
;
A
#
# COMPACT_ATOMS: atom_id res chain seq x y z
N MET A 1 -19.38 32.34 0.88
CA MET A 1 -19.94 31.09 1.41
C MET A 1 -19.92 30.10 0.26
N THR A 2 -19.05 29.10 0.34
CA THR A 2 -18.97 28.03 -0.65
C THR A 2 -20.21 27.16 -0.53
N ASN A 3 -21.19 27.36 -1.41
CA ASN A 3 -22.36 26.47 -1.50
C ASN A 3 -21.85 25.08 -1.92
N TYR A 4 -22.13 24.05 -1.13
CA TYR A 4 -21.80 22.68 -1.47
C TYR A 4 -22.63 22.25 -2.69
N VAL A 5 -21.97 21.94 -3.80
CA VAL A 5 -22.64 21.74 -5.10
C VAL A 5 -23.63 20.58 -5.10
N PHE A 6 -23.40 19.56 -4.26
CA PHE A 6 -24.24 18.36 -4.17
C PHE A 6 -25.27 18.39 -3.05
N GLU A 7 -25.45 19.51 -2.34
CA GLU A 7 -26.33 19.61 -1.16
C GLU A 7 -27.75 19.10 -1.42
N TRP A 8 -28.33 19.46 -2.56
CA TRP A 8 -29.67 19.01 -2.90
C TRP A 8 -29.73 17.50 -3.13
N VAL A 9 -28.75 16.95 -3.85
CA VAL A 9 -28.67 15.52 -4.15
C VAL A 9 -28.46 14.72 -2.86
N GLU A 10 -27.60 15.18 -1.97
CA GLU A 10 -27.39 14.53 -0.68
C GLU A 10 -28.66 14.53 0.17
N ASN A 11 -29.39 15.65 0.21
CA ASN A 11 -30.67 15.73 0.92
C ASN A 11 -31.74 14.80 0.32
N LEU A 12 -31.80 14.69 -1.01
CA LEU A 12 -32.68 13.75 -1.70
C LEU A 12 -32.37 12.31 -1.29
N ILE A 13 -31.07 11.94 -1.32
CA ILE A 13 -30.60 10.59 -0.97
C ILE A 13 -30.95 10.25 0.48
N ASN A 14 -30.72 11.19 1.39
CA ASN A 14 -30.88 10.94 2.82
C ASN A 14 -32.34 10.97 3.29
N ASN A 15 -33.23 11.75 2.67
CA ASN A 15 -34.58 11.99 3.21
C ASN A 15 -35.71 11.46 2.34
N GLU A 16 -35.53 11.40 1.02
CA GLU A 16 -36.61 11.08 0.06
C GLU A 16 -36.39 9.75 -0.68
N LEU A 17 -35.16 9.25 -0.69
CA LEU A 17 -34.78 7.98 -1.33
C LEU A 17 -34.61 6.83 -0.35
N ASN A 18 -34.13 7.12 0.85
CA ASN A 18 -33.84 6.10 1.86
C ASN A 18 -35.14 5.62 2.51
N PRO A 19 -35.52 4.34 2.36
CA PRO A 19 -36.79 3.81 2.86
C PRO A 19 -36.93 3.88 4.38
N VAL A 20 -35.82 4.01 5.13
CA VAL A 20 -35.82 4.09 6.59
C VAL A 20 -36.14 5.50 7.11
N THR A 21 -35.77 6.52 6.35
CA THR A 21 -35.91 7.95 6.73
C THR A 21 -37.00 8.67 5.94
N LEU A 22 -37.68 7.93 5.06
CA LEU A 22 -38.71 8.46 4.17
C LEU A 22 -39.87 9.06 4.95
N GLN A 23 -40.19 10.32 4.66
CA GLN A 23 -41.27 11.02 5.37
C GLN A 23 -42.66 10.46 5.04
N LYS A 24 -42.85 10.00 3.79
CA LYS A 24 -44.09 9.42 3.29
C LYS A 24 -43.83 8.02 2.76
N PHE A 25 -44.07 6.98 3.56
CA PHE A 25 -43.86 5.59 3.14
C PHE A 25 -45.20 4.90 2.82
N PRO A 26 -45.46 4.46 1.57
CA PRO A 26 -44.65 4.61 0.36
C PRO A 26 -44.71 6.03 -0.25
N LEU A 27 -43.71 6.37 -1.08
CA LEU A 27 -43.65 7.67 -1.76
C LEU A 27 -44.78 7.77 -2.79
N PRO A 28 -45.60 8.84 -2.79
CA PRO A 28 -46.62 9.05 -3.81
C PRO A 28 -46.03 9.19 -5.22
N GLU A 29 -46.68 8.62 -6.24
CA GLU A 29 -46.20 8.66 -7.63
C GLU A 29 -46.04 10.10 -8.18
N GLU A 30 -46.92 11.02 -7.77
CA GLU A 30 -46.85 12.43 -8.16
C GLU A 30 -45.60 13.10 -7.58
N ASP A 31 -45.31 12.85 -6.29
CA ASP A 31 -44.10 13.34 -5.62
C ASP A 31 -42.84 12.74 -6.28
N ALA A 32 -42.85 11.44 -6.59
CA ALA A 32 -41.75 10.76 -7.28
C ALA A 32 -41.47 11.38 -8.67
N THR A 33 -42.52 11.66 -9.44
CA THR A 33 -42.40 12.28 -10.77
C THR A 33 -41.81 13.69 -10.69
N GLN A 34 -42.24 14.49 -9.71
CA GLN A 34 -41.68 15.84 -9.49
C GLN A 34 -40.21 15.78 -9.09
N LEU A 35 -39.82 14.84 -8.24
CA LEU A 35 -38.42 14.63 -7.84
C LEU A 35 -37.55 14.16 -9.01
N ILE A 36 -38.07 13.32 -9.91
CA ILE A 36 -37.36 12.90 -11.13
C ILE A 36 -37.08 14.09 -12.04
N GLU A 37 -38.06 14.96 -12.30
CA GLU A 37 -37.84 16.16 -13.11
C GLU A 37 -36.84 17.12 -12.46
N LYS A 38 -36.92 17.28 -11.14
CA LYS A 38 -35.95 18.09 -10.40
C LYS A 38 -34.53 17.51 -10.46
N THR A 39 -34.40 16.18 -10.44
CA THR A 39 -33.11 15.48 -10.61
C THR A 39 -32.46 15.82 -11.96
N ARG A 40 -33.25 15.90 -13.03
CA ARG A 40 -32.74 16.30 -14.36
C ARG A 40 -32.21 17.73 -14.38
N LEU A 41 -32.94 18.67 -13.77
CA LEU A 41 -32.51 20.07 -13.68
C LEU A 41 -31.24 20.22 -12.84
N GLU A 42 -31.17 19.50 -11.72
CA GLU A 42 -30.01 19.56 -10.82
C GLU A 42 -28.74 19.02 -11.50
N LYS A 43 -28.85 17.96 -12.31
CA LYS A 43 -27.73 17.47 -13.12
C LYS A 43 -27.10 18.60 -13.95
N ILE A 44 -27.94 19.37 -14.66
CA ILE A 44 -27.48 20.48 -15.51
C ILE A 44 -26.83 21.57 -14.65
N ARG A 45 -27.46 21.91 -13.51
CA ARG A 45 -26.93 22.89 -12.55
C ARG A 45 -25.53 22.49 -12.05
N ILE A 46 -25.36 21.23 -11.65
CA ILE A 46 -24.08 20.69 -11.16
C ILE A 46 -23.02 20.78 -12.24
N GLN A 47 -23.33 20.36 -13.48
CA GLN A 47 -22.38 20.43 -14.60
C GLN A 47 -21.94 21.87 -14.89
N GLN A 48 -22.88 22.82 -14.91
CA GLN A 48 -22.59 24.24 -15.12
C GLN A 48 -21.71 24.80 -14.00
N TYR A 49 -22.06 24.53 -12.74
CA TYR A 49 -21.29 24.98 -11.59
C TYR A 49 -19.85 24.46 -11.62
N LEU A 50 -19.65 23.17 -11.91
CA LEU A 50 -18.32 22.57 -12.01
C LEU A 50 -17.49 23.12 -13.18
N LEU A 51 -18.14 23.46 -14.29
CA LEU A 51 -17.48 24.14 -15.41
C LEU A 51 -17.02 25.54 -15.03
N ASP A 52 -17.91 26.35 -14.45
CA ASP A 52 -17.63 27.74 -14.09
C ASP A 52 -16.47 27.83 -13.07
N GLN A 53 -16.53 27.00 -12.02
CA GLN A 53 -15.48 26.91 -11.02
C GLN A 53 -14.11 26.51 -11.60
N PHE A 54 -14.09 25.71 -12.68
CA PHE A 54 -12.85 25.30 -13.32
C PHE A 54 -12.28 26.37 -14.26
N PHE A 55 -13.13 27.12 -14.95
CA PHE A 55 -12.69 28.21 -15.83
C PHE A 55 -12.12 29.39 -15.06
N GLU A 56 -12.59 29.63 -13.84
CA GLU A 56 -12.09 30.73 -13.01
C GLU A 56 -10.61 30.54 -12.62
N HIS A 57 -10.14 29.31 -12.35
CA HIS A 57 -8.79 29.05 -11.83
C HIS A 57 -8.13 27.73 -12.32
N PRO A 58 -7.77 27.58 -13.60
CA PRO A 58 -7.30 26.30 -14.16
C PRO A 58 -5.91 25.83 -13.67
N GLU A 59 -5.01 26.74 -13.28
CA GLU A 59 -3.61 26.37 -12.96
C GLU A 59 -3.32 26.14 -11.47
N GLN A 60 -4.29 26.36 -10.58
CA GLN A 60 -4.03 26.28 -9.15
C GLN A 60 -4.02 24.83 -8.66
N GLN A 61 -3.04 24.47 -7.83
CA GLN A 61 -3.01 23.18 -7.11
C GLN A 61 -4.30 22.93 -6.32
N LYS A 62 -4.95 24.01 -5.86
CA LYS A 62 -6.28 24.01 -5.24
C LYS A 62 -7.37 23.44 -6.15
N THR A 63 -7.34 23.74 -7.44
CA THR A 63 -8.30 23.22 -8.44
C THR A 63 -8.12 21.73 -8.64
N LYS A 64 -6.87 21.23 -8.63
CA LYS A 64 -6.59 19.79 -8.72
C LYS A 64 -7.15 19.03 -7.51
N SER A 65 -6.92 19.53 -6.29
CA SER A 65 -7.48 18.92 -5.07
C SER A 65 -9.00 19.00 -5.04
N LEU A 66 -9.57 20.10 -5.52
CA LEU A 66 -11.02 20.29 -5.56
C LEU A 66 -11.70 19.31 -6.54
N ILE A 67 -11.10 19.09 -7.72
CA ILE A 67 -11.58 18.10 -8.68
C ILE A 67 -11.62 16.69 -8.07
N ARG A 68 -10.55 16.29 -7.37
CA ARG A 68 -10.50 14.98 -6.69
C ARG A 68 -11.56 14.87 -5.62
N THR A 69 -11.74 15.94 -4.83
CA THR A 69 -12.78 15.98 -3.79
C THR A 69 -14.17 15.81 -4.41
N TYR A 70 -14.48 16.50 -5.51
CA TYR A 70 -15.79 16.35 -6.15
C TYR A 70 -15.99 14.98 -6.80
N HIS A 71 -14.94 14.36 -7.35
CA HIS A 71 -15.02 12.98 -7.84
C HIS A 71 -15.32 12.01 -6.69
N ASP A 72 -14.54 12.07 -5.60
CA ASP A 72 -14.75 11.21 -4.44
C ASP A 72 -16.16 11.38 -3.83
N GLU A 73 -16.68 12.61 -3.78
CA GLU A 73 -18.05 12.90 -3.32
C GLU A 73 -19.12 12.30 -4.25
N LEU A 74 -18.96 12.40 -5.57
CA LEU A 74 -19.87 11.75 -6.53
C LEU A 74 -19.89 10.23 -6.35
N VAL A 75 -18.73 9.62 -6.15
CA VAL A 75 -18.59 8.18 -5.87
C VAL A 75 -19.31 7.81 -4.57
N ILE A 76 -19.11 8.58 -3.49
CA ILE A 76 -19.79 8.36 -2.20
C ILE A 76 -21.31 8.43 -2.34
N LEU A 77 -21.82 9.45 -3.03
CA LEU A 77 -23.26 9.60 -3.25
C LEU A 77 -23.82 8.45 -4.09
N PHE A 78 -23.10 8.04 -5.13
CA PHE A 78 -23.47 6.91 -5.98
C PHE A 78 -23.57 5.61 -5.16
N ASP A 79 -22.56 5.32 -4.35
CA ASP A 79 -22.50 4.13 -3.51
C ASP A 79 -23.63 4.12 -2.47
N ARG A 80 -23.96 5.27 -1.87
CA ARG A 80 -25.10 5.38 -0.94
C ARG A 80 -26.41 5.01 -1.61
N VAL A 81 -26.69 5.52 -2.80
CA VAL A 81 -27.94 5.17 -3.52
C VAL A 81 -27.96 3.70 -3.90
N TYR A 82 -26.80 3.15 -4.28
CA TYR A 82 -26.67 1.73 -4.58
C TYR A 82 -27.03 0.87 -3.36
N LEU A 83 -26.51 1.21 -2.18
CA LEU A 83 -26.80 0.50 -0.93
C LEU A 83 -28.27 0.64 -0.51
N ILE A 84 -28.85 1.84 -0.66
CA ILE A 84 -30.28 2.07 -0.41
C ILE A 84 -31.14 1.18 -1.31
N LYS A 85 -30.77 1.07 -2.60
CA LYS A 85 -31.49 0.21 -3.55
C LYS A 85 -31.47 -1.26 -3.17
N MET A 86 -30.37 -1.73 -2.58
CA MET A 86 -30.20 -3.12 -2.11
C MET A 86 -30.94 -3.43 -0.79
N HIS A 87 -31.51 -2.41 -0.13
CA HIS A 87 -32.20 -2.59 1.15
C HIS A 87 -33.57 -3.26 0.98
N ASP A 88 -33.93 -4.20 1.86
CA ASP A 88 -35.18 -4.99 1.78
C ASP A 88 -36.47 -4.15 1.70
N LEU A 89 -36.47 -2.97 2.33
CA LEU A 89 -37.63 -2.05 2.32
C LEU A 89 -37.76 -1.23 1.02
N SER A 90 -36.74 -1.26 0.15
CA SER A 90 -36.66 -0.44 -1.06
C SER A 90 -37.81 -0.72 -2.04
N GLU A 91 -38.12 -2.01 -2.27
CA GLU A 91 -39.24 -2.41 -3.14
C GLU A 91 -40.59 -1.92 -2.62
N ARG A 92 -40.77 -1.90 -1.29
CA ARG A 92 -42.03 -1.50 -0.63
C ARG A 92 -42.20 0.01 -0.52
N ALA A 93 -41.11 0.76 -0.67
CA ALA A 93 -41.09 2.20 -0.51
C ALA A 93 -41.64 2.97 -1.73
N GLY A 94 -41.86 2.29 -2.88
CA GLY A 94 -42.34 2.94 -4.10
C GLY A 94 -41.33 3.88 -4.77
N VAL A 95 -40.05 3.80 -4.39
CA VAL A 95 -38.98 4.70 -4.87
C VAL A 95 -38.10 4.12 -5.98
N SER A 96 -38.41 2.93 -6.49
CA SER A 96 -37.54 2.21 -7.44
C SER A 96 -37.22 3.03 -8.71
N GLU A 97 -38.23 3.70 -9.28
CA GLU A 97 -38.01 4.56 -10.47
C GLU A 97 -37.15 5.78 -10.17
N LEU A 98 -37.37 6.42 -9.01
CA LEU A 98 -36.58 7.56 -8.55
C LEU A 98 -35.12 7.13 -8.26
N GLN A 99 -34.91 6.00 -7.58
CA GLN A 99 -33.60 5.40 -7.34
C GLN A 99 -32.86 5.13 -8.65
N HIS A 100 -33.55 4.57 -9.65
CA HIS A 100 -32.96 4.32 -10.95
C HIS A 100 -32.54 5.62 -11.65
N HIS A 101 -33.39 6.64 -11.61
CA HIS A 101 -33.06 7.95 -12.19
C HIS A 101 -31.87 8.63 -11.50
N VAL A 102 -31.81 8.59 -10.17
CA VAL A 102 -30.72 9.20 -9.41
C VAL A 102 -29.41 8.43 -9.60
N LEU A 103 -29.43 7.10 -9.64
CA LEU A 103 -28.25 6.29 -10.00
C LEU A 103 -27.75 6.61 -11.41
N ASN A 104 -28.65 6.73 -12.38
CA ASN A 104 -28.29 7.08 -13.75
C ASN A 104 -27.70 8.49 -13.83
N MET A 105 -28.29 9.46 -13.14
CA MET A 105 -27.75 10.83 -13.06
C MET A 105 -26.33 10.82 -12.48
N LEU A 106 -26.11 10.16 -11.34
CA LEU A 106 -24.81 10.11 -10.67
C LEU A 106 -23.77 9.37 -11.53
N ARG A 107 -24.16 8.29 -12.22
CA ARG A 107 -23.29 7.60 -13.20
C ARG A 107 -22.90 8.53 -14.33
N GLU A 108 -23.86 9.19 -14.97
CA GLU A 108 -23.59 10.11 -16.08
C GLU A 108 -22.74 11.31 -15.65
N LEU A 109 -22.94 11.83 -14.43
CA LEU A 109 -22.09 12.88 -13.85
C LEU A 109 -20.66 12.37 -13.63
N THR A 110 -20.51 11.16 -13.08
CA THR A 110 -19.20 10.54 -12.84
C THR A 110 -18.46 10.30 -14.15
N GLU A 111 -19.10 9.68 -15.15
CA GLU A 111 -18.53 9.44 -16.48
C GLU A 111 -18.14 10.74 -17.19
N TRP A 112 -19.01 11.75 -17.15
CA TRP A 112 -18.72 13.07 -17.69
C TRP A 112 -17.52 13.72 -16.98
N PHE A 113 -17.47 13.61 -15.66
CA PHE A 113 -16.39 14.15 -14.83
C PHE A 113 -15.06 13.46 -15.13
N GLU A 114 -15.05 12.14 -15.18
CA GLU A 114 -13.87 11.33 -15.50
C GLU A 114 -13.36 11.61 -16.91
N PHE A 115 -14.26 11.72 -17.90
CA PHE A 115 -13.88 12.06 -19.27
C PHE A 115 -13.24 13.46 -19.35
N ARG A 116 -13.86 14.46 -18.69
CA ARG A 116 -13.43 15.86 -18.74
C ARG A 116 -12.15 16.12 -17.97
N TYR A 117 -11.99 15.49 -16.80
CA TYR A 117 -10.94 15.79 -15.84
C TYR A 117 -9.92 14.66 -15.67
N LYS A 118 -9.87 13.71 -16.62
CA LYS A 118 -8.95 12.56 -16.62
C LYS A 118 -7.52 12.90 -16.22
N GLN A 119 -6.99 14.02 -16.71
CA GLN A 119 -5.62 14.48 -16.43
C GLN A 119 -5.35 14.90 -14.98
N TYR A 120 -6.39 15.10 -14.18
CA TYR A 120 -6.32 15.53 -12.78
C TYR A 120 -6.61 14.41 -11.78
N LEU A 121 -7.26 13.33 -12.25
CA LEU A 121 -7.50 12.13 -11.49
C LEU A 121 -6.20 11.34 -11.32
N THR A 122 -6.04 10.75 -10.15
CA THR A 122 -4.87 9.92 -9.80
C THR A 122 -5.28 8.47 -9.63
N PRO A 123 -4.33 7.53 -9.71
CA PRO A 123 -4.61 6.11 -9.43
C PRO A 123 -5.19 5.86 -8.03
N ASP A 124 -4.98 6.77 -7.08
CA ASP A 124 -5.53 6.68 -5.71
C ASP A 124 -7.02 7.06 -5.58
N GLN A 125 -7.68 7.46 -6.68
CA GLN A 125 -9.10 7.83 -6.65
C GLN A 125 -9.99 6.61 -6.46
N ARG A 126 -11.12 6.80 -5.77
CA ARG A 126 -12.05 5.71 -5.45
C ARG A 126 -12.83 5.26 -6.68
N VAL A 127 -13.12 3.97 -6.76
CA VAL A 127 -13.95 3.40 -7.82
C VAL A 127 -15.39 3.21 -7.33
N PRO A 128 -16.42 3.60 -8.11
CA PRO A 128 -17.82 3.33 -7.77
C PRO A 128 -18.11 1.84 -7.55
N MET A 129 -18.93 1.54 -6.54
CA MET A 129 -19.29 0.18 -6.12
C MET A 129 -19.90 -0.64 -7.26
N ALA A 130 -20.72 -0.03 -8.12
CA ALA A 130 -21.29 -0.74 -9.27
C ALA A 130 -20.21 -1.28 -10.23
N GLY A 131 -19.15 -0.50 -10.47
CA GLY A 131 -18.01 -0.94 -11.27
C GLY A 131 -17.21 -2.03 -10.57
N LEU A 132 -16.98 -1.89 -9.26
CA LEU A 132 -16.31 -2.90 -8.45
C LEU A 132 -17.05 -4.24 -8.45
N LEU A 133 -18.38 -4.23 -8.36
CA LEU A 133 -19.18 -5.47 -8.39
C LEU A 133 -19.11 -6.19 -9.75
N MET A 134 -19.02 -5.45 -10.85
CA MET A 134 -18.77 -6.05 -12.17
C MET A 134 -17.40 -6.73 -12.21
N ILE A 135 -16.36 -6.05 -11.72
CA ILE A 135 -15.00 -6.62 -11.66
C ILE A 135 -14.97 -7.87 -10.76
N ARG A 136 -15.65 -7.80 -9.62
CA ARG A 136 -15.78 -8.94 -8.69
C ARG A 136 -16.37 -10.15 -9.40
N GLU A 137 -17.47 -9.96 -10.12
CA GLU A 137 -18.15 -11.03 -10.85
C GLU A 137 -17.25 -11.60 -11.95
N GLU A 138 -16.57 -10.74 -12.73
CA GLU A 138 -15.58 -11.15 -13.72
C GLU A 138 -14.48 -12.02 -13.09
N ILE A 139 -13.88 -11.59 -11.98
CA ILE A 139 -12.82 -12.34 -11.30
C ILE A 139 -13.34 -13.67 -10.75
N MET A 140 -14.54 -13.69 -10.14
CA MET A 140 -15.16 -14.92 -9.63
C MET A 140 -15.40 -15.94 -10.74
N GLN A 141 -15.84 -15.51 -11.92
CA GLN A 141 -16.05 -16.37 -13.08
C GLN A 141 -14.73 -16.90 -13.66
N GLN A 142 -13.66 -16.09 -13.64
CA GLN A 142 -12.34 -16.50 -14.13
C GLN A 142 -11.52 -17.32 -13.13
N ARG A 143 -11.94 -17.37 -11.86
CA ARG A 143 -11.19 -18.03 -10.78
C ARG A 143 -10.91 -19.51 -11.06
N LEU A 144 -11.93 -20.30 -11.40
CA LEU A 144 -11.77 -21.73 -11.69
C LEU A 144 -10.93 -21.98 -12.96
N PRO A 145 -11.20 -21.30 -14.10
CA PRO A 145 -10.33 -21.37 -15.28
C PRO A 145 -8.86 -21.07 -15.00
N ILE A 146 -8.57 -20.05 -14.17
CA ILE A 146 -7.19 -19.71 -13.78
C ILE A 146 -6.54 -20.87 -13.03
N VAL A 147 -7.22 -21.44 -12.03
CA VAL A 147 -6.67 -22.55 -11.23
C VAL A 147 -6.39 -23.78 -12.10
N GLU A 148 -7.33 -24.15 -12.97
CA GLU A 148 -7.17 -25.30 -13.86
C GLU A 148 -6.01 -25.10 -14.84
N MET A 149 -5.88 -23.89 -15.40
CA MET A 149 -4.78 -23.52 -16.29
C MET A 149 -3.42 -23.53 -15.58
N LEU A 150 -3.33 -22.93 -14.40
CA LEU A 150 -2.07 -22.89 -13.63
C LEU A 150 -1.64 -24.30 -13.19
N ARG A 151 -2.60 -25.18 -12.88
CA ARG A 151 -2.34 -26.58 -12.57
C ARG A 151 -1.89 -27.36 -13.82
N ALA A 152 -2.53 -27.14 -14.97
CA ALA A 152 -2.18 -27.79 -16.23
C ALA A 152 -0.75 -27.42 -16.72
N THR A 153 -0.28 -26.23 -16.36
CA THR A 153 1.07 -25.74 -16.66
C THR A 153 2.14 -26.22 -15.66
N GLY A 154 1.77 -27.07 -14.70
CA GLY A 154 2.71 -27.71 -13.77
C GLY A 154 3.16 -26.83 -12.60
N ASN A 155 2.44 -25.74 -12.29
CA ASN A 155 2.74 -24.92 -11.12
C ASN A 155 2.42 -25.66 -9.83
N SER A 156 3.20 -25.41 -8.78
CA SER A 156 2.94 -25.97 -7.46
C SER A 156 1.64 -25.42 -6.86
N ASP A 157 0.96 -26.22 -6.03
CA ASP A 157 -0.26 -25.76 -5.34
C ASP A 157 0.00 -24.48 -4.52
N MET A 158 1.19 -24.35 -3.92
CA MET A 158 1.55 -23.16 -3.15
C MET A 158 1.67 -21.89 -4.02
N ALA A 159 2.11 -22.02 -5.28
CA ALA A 159 2.14 -20.91 -6.22
C ALA A 159 0.73 -20.51 -6.69
N ILE A 160 -0.14 -21.50 -6.89
CA ILE A 160 -1.54 -21.29 -7.24
C ILE A 160 -2.29 -20.62 -6.08
N ASP A 161 -2.01 -21.03 -4.85
CA ASP A 161 -2.56 -20.44 -3.63
C ASP A 161 -2.20 -18.96 -3.53
N VAL A 162 -0.94 -18.57 -3.79
CA VAL A 162 -0.51 -17.16 -3.77
C VAL A 162 -1.38 -16.26 -4.67
N VAL A 163 -1.67 -16.73 -5.89
CA VAL A 163 -2.50 -15.99 -6.85
C VAL A 163 -3.95 -15.98 -6.40
N THR A 164 -4.51 -17.15 -6.11
CA THR A 164 -5.93 -17.27 -5.74
C THR A 164 -6.26 -16.53 -4.46
N ASP A 165 -5.37 -16.55 -3.46
CA ASP A 165 -5.51 -15.78 -2.23
C ASP A 165 -5.56 -14.27 -2.48
N ALA A 166 -4.74 -13.76 -3.41
CA ALA A 166 -4.75 -12.33 -3.77
C ALA A 166 -6.08 -11.94 -4.43
N LEU A 167 -6.58 -12.78 -5.34
CA LEU A 167 -7.88 -12.59 -5.99
C LEU A 167 -9.04 -12.69 -4.98
N ASP A 168 -9.01 -13.69 -4.11
CA ASP A 168 -10.05 -13.92 -3.10
C ASP A 168 -10.08 -12.79 -2.07
N ALA A 169 -8.91 -12.29 -1.64
CA ALA A 169 -8.83 -11.13 -0.75
C ALA A 169 -9.46 -9.89 -1.39
N PHE A 170 -9.22 -9.65 -2.68
CA PHE A 170 -9.82 -8.52 -3.40
C PHE A 170 -11.34 -8.67 -3.57
N VAL A 171 -11.81 -9.86 -3.96
CA VAL A 171 -13.25 -10.19 -4.03
C VAL A 171 -13.93 -9.99 -2.67
N TYR A 172 -13.25 -10.38 -1.58
CA TYR A 172 -13.74 -10.22 -0.21
C TYR A 172 -13.84 -8.74 0.20
N LYS A 173 -12.83 -7.92 -0.11
CA LYS A 173 -12.87 -6.46 0.13
C LYS A 173 -14.06 -5.80 -0.56
N ILE A 174 -14.31 -6.14 -1.82
CA ILE A 174 -15.48 -5.63 -2.56
C ILE A 174 -16.78 -6.07 -1.87
N GLY A 175 -16.87 -7.33 -1.45
CA GLY A 175 -18.03 -7.86 -0.74
C GLY A 175 -18.30 -7.16 0.61
N ASN A 176 -17.25 -6.69 1.28
CA ASN A 176 -17.33 -5.94 2.53
C ASN A 176 -17.55 -4.43 2.33
N LEU A 177 -17.72 -3.97 1.09
CA LEU A 177 -17.88 -2.55 0.75
C LEU A 177 -16.68 -1.69 1.19
N GLU A 178 -15.48 -2.27 1.18
CA GLU A 178 -14.25 -1.53 1.46
C GLU A 178 -13.94 -0.55 0.32
N VAL A 179 -13.29 0.57 0.67
CA VAL A 179 -12.86 1.56 -0.34
C VAL A 179 -11.73 0.98 -1.17
N ILE A 180 -11.94 0.91 -2.49
CA ILE A 180 -10.96 0.42 -3.45
C ILE A 180 -10.59 1.55 -4.41
N THR A 181 -9.29 1.70 -4.64
CA THR A 181 -8.76 2.71 -5.56
C THR A 181 -8.71 2.19 -7.00
N LEU A 182 -8.62 3.11 -7.96
CA LEU A 182 -8.46 2.79 -9.37
C LEU A 182 -7.21 1.94 -9.60
N HIS A 183 -6.12 2.27 -8.92
CA HIS A 183 -4.87 1.49 -8.93
C HIS A 183 -5.10 0.03 -8.53
N GLU A 184 -5.76 -0.20 -7.39
CA GLU A 184 -6.00 -1.54 -6.89
C GLU A 184 -6.95 -2.33 -7.81
N ALA A 185 -7.98 -1.66 -8.35
CA ALA A 185 -8.90 -2.28 -9.30
C ALA A 185 -8.21 -2.66 -10.62
N ASP A 186 -7.45 -1.73 -11.22
CA ASP A 186 -6.72 -1.95 -12.46
C ASP A 186 -5.63 -3.02 -12.29
N TYR A 187 -4.95 -3.04 -11.14
CA TYR A 187 -3.97 -4.09 -10.79
C TYR A 187 -4.58 -5.48 -10.94
N HIS A 188 -5.73 -5.73 -10.30
CA HIS A 188 -6.35 -7.06 -10.34
C HIS A 188 -6.91 -7.40 -11.72
N LYS A 189 -7.49 -6.43 -12.42
CA LYS A 189 -8.02 -6.64 -13.78
C LYS A 189 -6.91 -7.00 -14.76
N GLU A 190 -5.81 -6.25 -14.76
CA GLU A 190 -4.70 -6.50 -15.68
C GLU A 190 -3.91 -7.75 -15.29
N LEU A 191 -3.72 -8.03 -13.99
CA LEU A 191 -3.14 -9.29 -13.53
C LEU A 191 -3.93 -10.50 -14.04
N VAL A 192 -5.26 -10.50 -13.88
CA VAL A 192 -6.12 -11.59 -14.37
C VAL A 192 -6.04 -11.72 -15.89
N LYS A 193 -6.07 -10.60 -16.62
CA LYS A 193 -5.91 -10.62 -18.08
C LYS A 193 -4.57 -11.19 -18.49
N ASP A 194 -3.48 -10.81 -17.83
CA ASP A 194 -2.14 -11.29 -18.18
C ASP A 194 -1.96 -12.76 -17.82
N ILE A 195 -2.46 -13.22 -16.68
CA ILE A 195 -2.49 -14.65 -16.33
C ILE A 195 -3.23 -15.42 -17.43
N LEU A 196 -4.42 -14.99 -17.83
CA LEU A 196 -5.21 -15.66 -18.87
C LEU A 196 -4.60 -15.54 -20.28
N ARG A 197 -3.95 -14.42 -20.62
CA ARG A 197 -3.24 -14.21 -21.90
C ARG A 197 -1.93 -14.98 -21.97
N SER A 198 -1.31 -15.25 -20.83
CA SER A 198 -0.02 -15.92 -20.75
C SER A 198 -0.08 -17.37 -21.22
N GLN A 199 -1.26 -17.92 -21.60
CA GLN A 199 -1.55 -19.22 -22.25
C GLN A 199 -0.33 -20.03 -22.75
N GLY A 200 0.54 -20.45 -21.84
CA GLY A 200 1.83 -21.03 -22.20
C GLY A 200 2.56 -20.29 -23.33
N ARG A 201 2.79 -18.97 -23.23
CA ARG A 201 3.76 -18.33 -24.13
C ARG A 201 5.13 -18.94 -23.84
N ASP A 202 5.50 -19.84 -24.74
CA ASP A 202 6.82 -20.36 -24.94
C ASP A 202 7.86 -19.23 -25.07
N ASN A 203 9.00 -19.51 -24.45
CA ASN A 203 10.35 -19.08 -24.82
C ASN A 203 10.75 -17.63 -24.57
N VAL A 204 11.54 -17.44 -23.50
CA VAL A 204 12.97 -17.10 -23.62
C VAL A 204 13.72 -17.83 -22.51
N ASN A 205 14.64 -18.73 -22.85
CA ASN A 205 15.70 -19.36 -22.02
C ASN A 205 15.86 -18.85 -20.56
N SER A 206 14.90 -19.19 -19.71
CA SER A 206 14.92 -18.94 -18.27
C SER A 206 14.66 -20.28 -17.60
N GLU A 207 15.52 -20.70 -16.69
CA GLU A 207 15.28 -21.87 -15.82
C GLU A 207 14.13 -21.62 -14.81
N CYS A 208 13.47 -20.45 -14.89
CA CYS A 208 12.42 -19.98 -14.00
C CYS A 208 11.02 -20.23 -14.60
N PRO A 209 10.05 -20.78 -13.84
CA PRO A 209 8.71 -21.02 -14.36
C PRO A 209 7.99 -19.70 -14.71
N PRO A 210 7.22 -19.64 -15.82
CA PRO A 210 6.58 -18.41 -16.30
C PRO A 210 5.72 -17.68 -15.26
N LEU A 211 5.08 -18.42 -14.35
CA LEU A 211 4.32 -17.83 -13.25
C LEU A 211 5.19 -17.03 -12.28
N HIS A 212 6.41 -17.48 -12.00
CA HIS A 212 7.32 -16.81 -11.06
C HIS A 212 7.78 -15.47 -11.64
N GLU A 213 8.14 -15.45 -12.93
CA GLU A 213 8.45 -14.22 -13.64
C GLU A 213 7.26 -13.27 -13.65
N LEU A 214 6.04 -13.78 -13.87
CA LEU A 214 4.82 -12.97 -13.84
C LEU A 214 4.53 -12.37 -12.46
N LEU A 215 4.74 -13.14 -11.38
CA LEU A 215 4.58 -12.68 -10.00
C LEU A 215 5.57 -11.55 -9.66
N VAL A 216 6.82 -11.66 -10.13
CA VAL A 216 7.86 -10.62 -9.97
C VAL A 216 7.54 -9.40 -10.84
N TYR A 217 7.14 -9.61 -12.09
CA TYR A 217 6.77 -8.56 -13.03
C TYR A 217 5.63 -7.69 -12.49
N TRP A 218 4.56 -8.31 -12.00
CA TRP A 218 3.43 -7.63 -11.35
C TRP A 218 3.70 -7.21 -9.91
N ASN A 219 4.88 -7.52 -9.36
CA ASN A 219 5.26 -7.19 -8.00
C ASN A 219 4.17 -7.51 -6.95
N LEU A 220 3.67 -8.75 -6.98
CA LEU A 220 2.67 -9.25 -6.03
C LEU A 220 3.29 -9.47 -4.64
N ASN A 221 3.74 -8.41 -3.99
CA ASN A 221 4.55 -8.42 -2.76
C ASN A 221 3.76 -8.78 -1.49
N THR A 222 2.79 -9.70 -1.61
CA THR A 222 2.06 -10.26 -0.48
C THR A 222 2.99 -11.08 0.41
N LYS A 223 2.67 -11.16 1.71
CA LYS A 223 3.41 -12.01 2.66
C LYS A 223 3.45 -13.48 2.21
N LYS A 224 2.36 -13.97 1.61
CA LYS A 224 2.28 -15.34 1.09
C LYS A 224 3.23 -15.54 -0.09
N CYS A 225 3.27 -14.60 -1.03
CA CYS A 225 4.20 -14.62 -2.16
C CYS A 225 5.66 -14.61 -1.68
N ILE A 226 6.00 -13.70 -0.77
CA ILE A 226 7.34 -13.63 -0.17
C ILE A 226 7.71 -14.97 0.49
N THR A 227 6.80 -15.53 1.30
CA THR A 227 7.03 -16.81 1.99
C THR A 227 7.22 -17.97 1.01
N TYR A 228 6.43 -18.00 -0.07
CA TYR A 228 6.51 -19.02 -1.12
C TYR A 228 7.91 -19.05 -1.75
N PHE A 229 8.37 -17.90 -2.25
CA PHE A 229 9.69 -17.77 -2.87
C PHE A 229 10.83 -18.02 -1.88
N THR A 230 10.75 -17.51 -0.63
CA THR A 230 11.78 -17.78 0.39
C THR A 230 11.89 -19.27 0.69
N LYS A 231 10.77 -19.98 0.88
CA LYS A 231 10.79 -21.44 1.11
C LYS A 231 11.31 -22.22 -0.09
N GLY A 232 10.94 -21.80 -1.31
CA GLY A 232 11.44 -22.40 -2.54
C GLY A 232 12.96 -22.28 -2.64
N LEU A 233 13.50 -21.11 -2.31
CA LEU A 233 14.93 -20.84 -2.31
C LEU A 233 15.67 -21.63 -1.21
N GLU A 234 15.14 -21.67 0.01
CA GLU A 234 15.69 -22.48 1.11
C GLU A 234 15.77 -23.97 0.74
N ALA A 235 14.71 -24.50 0.11
CA ALA A 235 14.67 -25.88 -0.36
C ALA A 235 15.69 -26.14 -1.47
N ALA A 236 15.86 -25.21 -2.41
CA ALA A 236 16.85 -25.29 -3.47
C ALA A 236 18.28 -25.29 -2.90
N ILE A 237 18.59 -24.37 -1.97
CA ILE A 237 19.89 -24.29 -1.28
C ILE A 237 20.17 -25.59 -0.50
N ALA A 238 19.16 -26.19 0.12
CA ALA A 238 19.31 -27.45 0.86
C ALA A 238 19.68 -28.64 -0.05
N GLY A 239 19.36 -28.58 -1.34
CA GLY A 239 19.68 -29.62 -2.33
C GLY A 239 21.15 -29.72 -2.72
N TYR A 240 21.94 -28.67 -2.48
CA TYR A 240 23.37 -28.66 -2.79
C TYR A 240 24.21 -29.20 -1.62
N PRO A 241 25.15 -30.13 -1.83
CA PRO A 241 25.90 -30.74 -0.75
C PRO A 241 27.02 -29.86 -0.20
N THR A 242 27.69 -29.06 -1.03
CA THR A 242 28.84 -28.23 -0.60
C THR A 242 28.49 -26.75 -0.44
N TYR A 243 29.27 -26.02 0.36
CA TYR A 243 29.11 -24.57 0.49
C TYR A 243 29.42 -23.82 -0.81
N ASP A 244 30.36 -24.34 -1.59
CA ASP A 244 30.80 -23.73 -2.84
C ASP A 244 29.68 -23.81 -3.89
N GLU A 245 29.04 -24.98 -4.03
CA GLU A 245 27.88 -25.14 -4.92
C GLU A 245 26.67 -24.29 -4.48
N LYS A 246 26.46 -24.14 -3.16
CA LYS A 246 25.41 -23.24 -2.63
C LYS A 246 25.68 -21.78 -2.97
N LEU A 247 26.93 -21.33 -2.81
CA LEU A 247 27.34 -19.97 -3.12
C LEU A 247 27.24 -19.69 -4.63
N ASP A 248 27.68 -20.63 -5.46
CA ASP A 248 27.55 -20.53 -6.92
C ASP A 248 26.08 -20.43 -7.33
N PHE A 249 25.21 -21.27 -6.77
CA PHE A 249 23.77 -21.18 -6.98
C PHE A 249 23.20 -19.82 -6.55
N LEU A 250 23.52 -19.34 -5.35
CA LEU A 250 23.06 -18.04 -4.84
C LEU A 250 23.51 -16.87 -5.72
N HIS A 251 24.74 -16.91 -6.25
CA HIS A 251 25.24 -15.89 -7.16
C HIS A 251 24.52 -15.89 -8.52
N VAL A 252 24.22 -17.08 -9.05
CA VAL A 252 23.43 -17.24 -10.29
C VAL A 252 22.00 -16.71 -10.08
N GLU A 253 21.33 -17.14 -9.02
CA GLU A 253 19.97 -16.66 -8.68
C GLU A 253 19.92 -15.15 -8.48
N ARG A 254 20.91 -14.57 -7.79
CA ARG A 254 21.00 -13.11 -7.61
C ARG A 254 21.08 -12.39 -8.95
N LYS A 255 21.90 -12.90 -9.87
CA LYS A 255 22.00 -12.34 -11.23
C LYS A 255 20.67 -12.46 -11.97
N HIS A 256 20.00 -13.61 -11.83
CA HIS A 256 18.72 -13.88 -12.46
C HIS A 256 17.64 -12.89 -11.97
N ILE A 257 17.43 -12.76 -10.66
CA ILE A 257 16.47 -11.82 -10.07
C ILE A 257 16.83 -10.36 -10.41
N ALA A 258 18.11 -10.00 -10.39
CA ALA A 258 18.55 -8.66 -10.78
C ALA A 258 18.18 -8.33 -12.24
N SER A 259 18.20 -9.33 -13.12
CA SER A 259 17.85 -9.19 -14.54
C SER A 259 16.36 -9.21 -14.85
N MET A 260 15.50 -9.66 -13.92
CA MET A 260 14.05 -9.68 -14.11
C MET A 260 13.49 -8.26 -14.27
N VAL A 261 12.52 -8.11 -15.17
CA VAL A 261 11.80 -6.85 -15.38
C VAL A 261 10.66 -6.76 -14.38
N GLU A 262 10.62 -5.67 -13.62
CA GLU A 262 9.50 -5.31 -12.73
C GLU A 262 8.71 -4.18 -13.41
N LEU A 263 7.38 -4.24 -13.41
CA LEU A 263 6.57 -3.15 -13.93
C LEU A 263 6.67 -1.93 -12.99
N PRO A 264 7.25 -0.80 -13.44
CA PRO A 264 7.46 0.34 -12.57
C PRO A 264 6.11 0.90 -12.07
N SER A 265 6.04 1.20 -10.77
CA SER A 265 4.86 1.81 -10.12
C SER A 265 3.61 0.93 -9.96
N PHE A 266 3.68 -0.36 -10.32
CA PHE A 266 2.61 -1.33 -10.05
C PHE A 266 2.98 -2.21 -8.84
N ILE A 267 2.91 -1.62 -7.65
CA ILE A 267 3.14 -2.33 -6.38
C ILE A 267 1.78 -2.77 -5.83
N TYR A 268 1.66 -4.04 -5.42
CA TYR A 268 0.44 -4.55 -4.79
C TYR A 268 0.20 -3.92 -3.41
N ASP A 269 1.18 -4.03 -2.50
CA ASP A 269 1.15 -3.40 -1.19
C ASP A 269 2.30 -2.41 -1.04
N PRO A 270 2.05 -1.09 -1.14
CA PRO A 270 3.08 -0.05 -1.02
C PRO A 270 3.82 -0.03 0.33
N ARG A 271 3.32 -0.72 1.35
CA ARG A 271 3.95 -0.79 2.68
C ARG A 271 5.11 -1.78 2.72
N PHE A 272 5.20 -2.67 1.74
CA PHE A 272 6.28 -3.64 1.61
C PHE A 272 7.22 -3.22 0.47
N PRO A 273 8.52 -3.57 0.56
CA PRO A 273 9.43 -3.41 -0.57
C PRO A 273 8.93 -4.24 -1.76
N SER A 274 9.42 -3.94 -2.96
CA SER A 274 9.15 -4.80 -4.10
C SER A 274 9.70 -6.20 -3.87
N ILE A 275 9.05 -7.19 -4.50
CA ILE A 275 9.51 -8.58 -4.51
C ILE A 275 10.98 -8.64 -4.90
N LYS A 276 11.34 -7.94 -5.97
CA LYS A 276 12.70 -7.90 -6.50
C LYS A 276 13.70 -7.38 -5.47
N ASN A 277 13.42 -6.24 -4.85
CA ASN A 277 14.31 -5.65 -3.85
C ASN A 277 14.42 -6.55 -2.60
N TYR A 278 13.29 -7.09 -2.14
CA TYR A 278 13.27 -8.01 -1.01
C TYR A 278 14.18 -9.22 -1.26
N PHE A 279 14.10 -9.83 -2.44
CA PHE A 279 14.91 -11.01 -2.75
C PHE A 279 16.38 -10.69 -3.01
N LEU A 280 16.70 -9.54 -3.60
CA LEU A 280 18.09 -9.10 -3.73
C LEU A 280 18.74 -8.91 -2.35
N ASP A 281 18.03 -8.26 -1.42
CA ASP A 281 18.49 -8.07 -0.05
C ASP A 281 18.63 -9.41 0.69
N TYR A 282 17.66 -10.32 0.52
CA TYR A 282 17.71 -11.66 1.11
C TYR A 282 18.92 -12.45 0.61
N LEU A 283 19.12 -12.51 -0.71
CA LEU A 283 20.23 -13.22 -1.33
C LEU A 283 21.59 -12.64 -0.92
N GLU A 284 21.69 -11.31 -0.81
CA GLU A 284 22.93 -10.67 -0.35
C GLU A 284 23.28 -11.06 1.10
N ASN A 285 22.28 -11.12 1.98
CA ASN A 285 22.48 -11.56 3.36
C ASN A 285 22.85 -13.05 3.44
N GLU A 286 22.23 -13.89 2.61
CA GLU A 286 22.50 -15.33 2.58
C GLU A 286 23.90 -15.65 2.04
N ILE A 287 24.33 -14.95 0.96
CA ILE A 287 25.71 -15.04 0.44
C ILE A 287 26.71 -14.65 1.54
N LYS A 288 26.50 -13.51 2.19
CA LYS A 288 27.36 -13.07 3.31
C LYS A 288 27.40 -14.10 4.43
N TYR A 289 26.26 -14.68 4.79
CA TYR A 289 26.20 -15.70 5.84
C TYR A 289 27.01 -16.96 5.45
N MET A 290 26.85 -17.44 4.22
CA MET A 290 27.55 -18.62 3.71
C MET A 290 29.06 -18.38 3.55
N ASP A 291 29.49 -17.20 3.10
CA ASP A 291 30.91 -16.81 3.04
C ASP A 291 31.57 -16.83 4.42
N HIS A 292 30.91 -16.26 5.44
CA HIS A 292 31.41 -16.31 6.81
C HIS A 292 31.46 -17.75 7.37
N LYS A 293 30.54 -18.62 6.94
CA LYS A 293 30.52 -20.02 7.37
C LYS A 293 31.59 -20.87 6.66
N ARG A 294 31.88 -20.56 5.39
CA ARG A 294 32.94 -21.17 4.57
C ARG A 294 34.34 -20.82 5.08
N ALA A 295 34.54 -19.60 5.57
CA ALA A 295 35.79 -19.16 6.20
C ALA A 295 36.14 -19.91 7.50
N GLY A 296 35.29 -20.83 7.95
CA GLY A 296 35.47 -21.61 9.17
C GLY A 296 34.94 -20.84 10.38
N PHE A 297 33.93 -21.40 11.03
CA PHE A 297 33.46 -20.90 12.31
C PHE A 297 34.56 -21.14 13.37
N ILE A 298 35.48 -20.19 13.53
CA ILE A 298 36.09 -19.95 14.84
C ILE A 298 35.00 -19.21 15.61
N PRO A 299 34.37 -19.80 16.65
CA PRO A 299 33.62 -18.97 17.56
C PRO A 299 34.64 -18.00 18.14
N ALA A 300 34.55 -16.72 17.80
CA ALA A 300 35.25 -15.69 18.52
C ALA A 300 34.74 -15.79 19.96
N ARG A 301 35.44 -16.58 20.78
CA ARG A 301 35.68 -16.18 22.16
C ARG A 301 36.10 -14.72 22.05
N GLN A 302 35.50 -13.90 22.89
CA GLN A 302 35.95 -12.56 23.15
C GLN A 302 37.45 -12.63 23.52
N GLU A 303 38.30 -12.56 22.51
CA GLU A 303 39.73 -12.40 22.62
C GLU A 303 39.98 -11.09 21.90
N GLU A 304 40.04 -10.07 22.74
CA GLU A 304 40.90 -8.90 22.62
C GLU A 304 41.17 -8.49 21.17
N ILE A 305 40.42 -7.48 20.72
CA ILE A 305 40.80 -6.66 19.57
C ILE A 305 42.18 -6.08 19.89
N ILE A 306 43.23 -6.79 19.52
CA ILE A 306 44.50 -6.18 19.19
C ILE A 306 44.17 -5.36 17.96
N GLN A 307 44.13 -4.05 18.17
CA GLN A 307 44.02 -3.05 17.14
C GLN A 307 45.24 -3.20 16.24
N GLU A 308 45.11 -3.93 15.13
CA GLU A 308 45.94 -3.64 13.97
C GLU A 308 45.43 -2.31 13.42
N GLU A 309 46.21 -1.25 13.67
CA GLU A 309 46.01 0.05 13.05
C GLU A 309 45.98 -0.13 11.52
N PRO A 310 44.89 0.28 10.83
CA PRO A 310 44.93 0.33 9.39
C PRO A 310 45.85 1.47 8.95
N ASP A 311 46.78 1.12 8.06
CA ASP A 311 47.61 2.02 7.26
C ASP A 311 46.76 3.19 6.69
N PRO A 312 47.25 4.45 6.67
CA PRO A 312 46.44 5.65 6.62
C PRO A 312 46.08 6.04 5.17
N GLY A 313 45.36 5.18 4.47
CA GLY A 313 44.99 5.36 3.06
C GLY A 313 43.50 5.60 2.79
N ASP A 314 42.58 4.94 3.50
CA ASP A 314 41.16 4.89 3.13
C ASP A 314 40.20 5.07 4.32
N ARG A 315 40.46 6.07 5.16
CA ARG A 315 39.39 6.62 6.02
C ARG A 315 38.62 7.64 5.21
N PRO A 316 37.29 7.50 5.00
CA PRO A 316 36.48 8.69 4.78
C PRO A 316 36.76 9.63 5.97
N ALA A 317 37.05 10.89 5.66
CA ALA A 317 37.40 11.94 6.63
C ALA A 317 36.51 11.88 7.89
N PRO A 318 37.01 12.24 9.08
CA PRO A 318 36.27 12.13 10.33
C PRO A 318 34.94 12.87 10.19
N SER A 319 33.86 12.12 10.05
CA SER A 319 32.52 12.69 10.08
C SER A 319 32.37 13.35 11.44
N GLN A 320 32.07 14.65 11.44
CA GLN A 320 31.68 15.37 12.66
C GLN A 320 30.44 14.68 13.23
N LYS A 321 30.62 13.74 14.15
CA LYS A 321 29.51 13.12 14.88
C LYS A 321 28.74 14.23 15.60
N ALA A 322 27.42 14.23 15.45
CA ALA A 322 26.59 15.18 16.16
C ALA A 322 26.51 14.80 17.64
N VAL A 323 26.96 15.71 18.53
CA VAL A 323 26.83 15.50 19.97
C VAL A 323 25.37 15.73 20.37
N VAL A 324 24.71 14.68 20.83
CA VAL A 324 23.33 14.74 21.32
C VAL A 324 23.30 14.85 22.85
N ALA A 325 22.28 15.55 23.35
CA ALA A 325 22.12 15.83 24.78
C ALA A 325 21.62 14.63 25.61
N LEU A 326 21.06 13.61 24.95
CA LEU A 326 20.51 12.42 25.61
C LEU A 326 21.61 11.36 25.83
N SER A 327 21.49 10.59 26.91
CA SER A 327 22.38 9.46 27.17
C SER A 327 22.11 8.29 26.21
N VAL A 328 23.04 7.33 26.15
CA VAL A 328 22.93 6.12 25.32
C VAL A 328 21.62 5.35 25.59
N ASP A 329 21.23 5.27 26.86
CA ASP A 329 20.05 4.53 27.30
C ASP A 329 18.76 5.27 26.88
N GLN A 330 18.76 6.61 27.00
CA GLN A 330 17.66 7.49 26.59
C GLN A 330 17.46 7.53 25.08
N ILE A 331 18.54 7.49 24.30
CA ILE A 331 18.49 7.40 22.83
C ILE A 331 17.79 6.12 22.39
N GLY A 332 18.08 4.99 23.05
CA GLY A 332 17.41 3.71 22.77
C GLY A 332 15.90 3.78 22.98
N ILE A 333 15.47 4.42 24.08
CA ILE A 333 14.05 4.64 24.40
C ILE A 333 13.39 5.55 23.36
N LEU A 334 14.05 6.66 22.99
CA LEU A 334 13.54 7.61 22.00
C LEU A 334 13.37 6.96 20.62
N LEU A 335 14.40 6.27 20.11
CA LEU A 335 14.36 5.60 18.81
C LEU A 335 13.26 4.53 18.75
N ARG A 336 13.05 3.80 19.85
CA ARG A 336 11.95 2.84 19.96
C ARG A 336 10.58 3.52 19.96
N GLY A 337 10.44 4.65 20.65
CA GLY A 337 9.25 5.49 20.60
C GLY A 337 8.92 5.98 19.19
N LEU A 338 9.92 6.52 18.50
CA LEU A 338 9.83 6.99 17.11
C LEU A 338 9.39 5.89 16.14
N LYS A 339 9.95 4.68 16.28
CA LYS A 339 9.50 3.54 15.47
C LYS A 339 8.05 3.16 15.74
N LYS A 340 7.63 3.17 17.00
CA LYS A 340 6.25 2.81 17.39
C LYS A 340 5.22 3.78 16.81
N VAL A 341 5.52 5.07 16.75
CA VAL A 341 4.64 6.09 16.14
C VAL A 341 4.73 6.14 14.62
N GLY A 342 5.51 5.25 13.99
CA GLY A 342 5.60 5.17 12.54
C GLY A 342 6.51 6.22 11.91
N PHE A 343 7.34 6.93 12.67
CA PHE A 343 8.29 7.93 12.13
C PHE A 343 9.25 7.31 11.10
N PHE A 344 9.67 6.06 11.34
CA PHE A 344 10.50 5.29 10.41
C PHE A 344 9.65 4.29 9.62
N ILE A 345 9.39 4.58 8.35
CA ILE A 345 8.60 3.76 7.44
C ILE A 345 9.52 2.73 6.74
N GLY A 346 9.09 1.47 6.64
CA GLY A 346 9.77 0.45 5.82
C GLY A 346 11.11 -0.11 6.34
N ILE A 347 11.74 0.49 7.35
CA ILE A 347 13.06 0.04 7.86
C ILE A 347 12.97 -0.70 9.21
N SER A 348 13.77 -1.75 9.41
CA SER A 348 13.81 -2.50 10.68
C SER A 348 14.44 -1.70 11.83
N MET A 349 14.15 -2.04 13.09
CA MET A 349 14.80 -1.37 14.24
C MET A 349 16.32 -1.52 14.23
N ASN A 350 16.83 -2.67 13.79
CA ASN A 350 18.28 -2.87 13.66
C ASN A 350 18.86 -1.96 12.55
N ALA A 351 18.14 -1.73 11.46
CA ALA A 351 18.56 -0.79 10.41
C ALA A 351 18.56 0.65 10.94
N VAL A 352 17.55 1.05 11.73
CA VAL A 352 17.50 2.36 12.41
C VAL A 352 18.74 2.56 13.29
N TYR A 353 19.12 1.57 14.10
CA TYR A 353 20.31 1.68 14.94
C TYR A 353 21.61 1.75 14.12
N ARG A 354 21.76 0.92 13.08
CA ARG A 354 22.94 0.97 12.20
C ARG A 354 23.08 2.27 11.43
N PHE A 355 21.97 2.95 11.15
CA PHE A 355 21.97 4.22 10.45
C PHE A 355 22.28 5.39 11.38
N ILE A 356 21.65 5.44 12.56
CA ILE A 356 21.71 6.62 13.44
C ILE A 356 22.92 6.59 14.38
N ILE A 357 23.23 5.43 14.98
CA ILE A 357 24.26 5.34 16.03
C ILE A 357 25.67 5.72 15.56
N PRO A 358 26.12 5.38 14.34
CA PRO A 358 27.43 5.81 13.86
C PRO A 358 27.56 7.32 13.64
N ALA A 359 26.43 8.03 13.46
CA ALA A 359 26.38 9.45 13.15
C ALA A 359 26.30 10.36 14.38
N ILE A 360 26.13 9.80 15.59
CA ILE A 360 25.91 10.56 16.82
C ILE A 360 26.90 10.17 17.92
N SER A 361 27.13 11.10 18.84
CA SER A 361 27.87 10.90 20.09
C SER A 361 27.08 11.51 21.25
N THR A 362 27.35 11.08 22.47
CA THR A 362 26.76 11.69 23.68
C THR A 362 27.79 12.55 24.40
N GLN A 363 27.37 13.41 25.33
CA GLN A 363 28.29 14.20 26.17
C GLN A 363 29.27 13.31 26.96
N GLU A 364 28.88 12.09 27.29
CA GLU A 364 29.68 11.15 28.10
C GLU A 364 30.46 10.13 27.27
N ARG A 365 30.04 9.85 26.02
CA ARG A 365 30.64 8.82 25.15
C ARG A 365 30.69 9.25 23.69
N SER A 366 31.90 9.30 23.13
CA SER A 366 32.17 9.58 21.71
C SER A 366 31.81 8.42 20.79
N ASP A 367 32.00 7.19 21.26
CA ASP A 367 31.71 5.96 20.53
C ASP A 367 30.62 5.16 21.24
N ILE A 368 29.47 5.07 20.58
CA ILE A 368 28.29 4.41 21.10
C ILE A 368 28.21 3.02 20.45
N SER A 369 28.18 1.98 21.28
CA SER A 369 27.93 0.62 20.80
C SER A 369 26.44 0.41 20.51
N ILE A 370 26.15 -0.11 19.31
CA ILE A 370 24.78 -0.47 18.89
C ILE A 370 24.15 -1.48 19.84
N ASP A 371 24.92 -2.45 20.34
CA ASP A 371 24.43 -3.48 21.27
C ASP A 371 24.11 -2.91 22.66
N SER A 372 24.85 -1.88 23.08
CA SER A 372 24.55 -1.14 24.31
C SER A 372 23.22 -0.40 24.21
N VAL A 373 22.97 0.30 23.10
CA VAL A 373 21.69 1.00 22.87
C VAL A 373 20.53 0.01 22.79
N LYS A 374 20.74 -1.11 22.08
CA LYS A 374 19.72 -2.13 21.88
C LYS A 374 19.30 -2.79 23.20
N SER A 375 20.24 -3.31 23.98
CA SER A 375 19.95 -3.97 25.26
C SER A 375 19.19 -3.03 26.22
N LYS A 376 19.57 -1.77 26.25
CA LYS A 376 18.98 -0.74 27.12
C LYS A 376 17.62 -0.23 26.65
N ALA A 377 17.37 -0.22 25.33
CA ALA A 377 16.05 0.06 24.78
C ALA A 377 14.99 -0.99 25.17
N TYR A 378 15.41 -2.23 25.42
CA TYR A 378 14.52 -3.33 25.84
C TYR A 378 14.35 -3.44 27.35
N ALA A 379 15.37 -3.08 28.13
CA ALA A 379 15.36 -3.04 29.59
C ALA A 379 15.44 -1.59 30.11
N ALA A 380 14.47 -0.76 29.70
CA ALA A 380 14.46 0.66 30.03
C ALA A 380 14.14 0.89 31.52
N GLU A 381 14.99 1.64 32.22
CA GLU A 381 14.73 2.05 33.60
C GLU A 381 13.67 3.16 33.64
N HIS A 382 12.80 3.12 34.65
CA HIS A 382 11.71 4.10 34.80
C HIS A 382 12.23 5.54 34.85
N ARG A 383 13.43 5.76 35.39
CA ARG A 383 14.06 7.07 35.46
C ARG A 383 14.42 7.63 34.08
N ASP A 384 14.93 6.80 33.17
CA ASP A 384 15.29 7.22 31.81
C ASP A 384 14.07 7.49 30.95
N ILE A 385 12.97 6.75 31.17
CA ILE A 385 11.68 7.00 30.50
C ILE A 385 11.17 8.41 30.85
N GLU A 386 11.16 8.77 32.14
CA GLU A 386 10.71 10.10 32.60
C GLU A 386 11.57 11.24 32.01
N VAL A 387 12.89 11.03 31.89
CA VAL A 387 13.79 12.02 31.27
C VAL A 387 13.46 12.22 29.79
N VAL A 388 13.22 11.14 29.04
CA VAL A 388 12.85 11.23 27.61
C VAL A 388 11.47 11.89 27.43
N ILE A 389 10.49 11.57 28.28
CA ILE A 389 9.16 12.20 28.26
C ILE A 389 9.28 13.70 28.53
N THR A 390 10.08 14.09 29.53
CA THR A 390 10.32 15.51 29.86
C THR A 390 10.98 16.24 28.70
N PHE A 391 11.98 15.62 28.07
CA PHE A 391 12.65 16.16 26.88
C PHE A 391 11.69 16.39 25.73
N LEU A 392 10.85 15.40 25.38
CA LEU A 392 9.84 15.52 24.32
C LEU A 392 8.78 16.58 24.63
N THR A 393 8.38 16.70 25.90
CA THR A 393 7.42 17.73 26.34
C THR A 393 7.98 19.13 26.16
N ASN A 394 9.25 19.33 26.51
CA ASN A 394 9.95 20.60 26.28
C ASN A 394 10.13 20.89 24.79
N LEU A 395 10.44 19.88 23.98
CA LEU A 395 10.52 20.03 22.53
C LEU A 395 9.18 20.48 21.92
N ILE A 396 8.06 19.87 22.33
CA ILE A 396 6.72 20.30 21.91
C ILE A 396 6.47 21.76 22.28
N LYS A 397 6.85 22.17 23.50
CA LYS A 397 6.71 23.56 23.95
C LYS A 397 7.53 24.51 23.08
N SER A 398 8.79 24.19 22.79
CA SER A 398 9.64 25.01 21.93
C SER A 398 9.14 25.07 20.49
N ILE A 399 8.62 23.98 19.93
CA ILE A 399 8.01 23.98 18.60
C ILE A 399 6.82 24.94 18.56
N ARG A 400 5.95 24.91 19.57
CA ARG A 400 4.84 25.87 19.68
C ARG A 400 5.34 27.31 19.80
N GLU A 401 6.35 27.58 20.62
CA GLU A 401 6.93 28.93 20.75
C GLU A 401 7.56 29.45 19.44
N ILE A 402 8.08 28.56 18.58
CA ILE A 402 8.68 28.92 17.29
C ILE A 402 7.63 29.22 16.22
N TYR A 403 6.49 28.51 16.21
CA TYR A 403 5.51 28.56 15.12
C TYR A 403 4.14 29.17 15.49
N ASP A 404 3.83 29.35 16.78
CA ASP A 404 2.60 29.99 17.27
C ASP A 404 2.81 31.48 17.68
N ASN A 405 3.92 32.11 17.24
CA ASN A 405 4.13 33.56 17.29
C ASN A 405 3.83 34.23 15.95
#